data_AF-X1QGR6-F1
#
_entry.id   AF-X1QGR6-F1
#
_cell.length_a   1.000
_cell.length_b   1.000
_cell.length_c   1.000
_cell.angle_alpha   90.00
_cell.angle_beta   90.00
_cell.angle_gamma   90.00
#
_symmetry.space_group_name_H-M   'P 1'
#
loop_
_entity.id
_entity.type
_entity.pdbx_description
1 polymer ?
#
loop_
_entity_poly.entity_id
_entity_poly.type
_entity_poly.pdbx_seq_one_letter_code
_entity_poly.pdbx_strand_id
1 'polypeptide(L)'
;MTALLSAFVAAFWGIVARFSAMFVRIMWKIITFFVSVVTTQAFHAFLQNNPDEAAKLWEKITTTFFEADPVWLEAVGKYMRSLTGFEVDVSDITTGLFTSGEALGEAFLYPMLNLILPGGFTEAEGGKPQEAKLRPQDGLEGAERFLGTNLRFQMQAWWLHVLGDMQSFGMFKSLKDLPNAISWSYGLGWLSWLVMGVPFRMGISEPLEKYFNMVYRPTELTRKQLIDAAMAGFIPEDDMVEKLREMGYDEGLISVIINMELDTLSAAELRKFLLYGLEMHDDITMWYRRRGHPPGEAASLAWCLADEESQSIRQQIAKEALSNYQDETFTWAQTEPYLTAAHYKPGERSLMRTLADMRRIPKPPKEPTALPAQQRCELSNNKSYVWGLAI
;
A
#
# COMPACT_ATOMS: atom_id res chain seq x y z
N MET A 1 78.22 -1.01 -15.18
CA MET A 1 78.01 0.04 -16.21
C MET A 1 77.08 -0.43 -17.32
N THR A 2 77.30 -1.61 -17.93
CA THR A 2 76.44 -2.17 -18.99
C THR A 2 74.98 -2.39 -18.56
N ALA A 3 74.73 -2.93 -17.37
CA ALA A 3 73.36 -3.16 -16.86
C ALA A 3 72.57 -1.86 -16.61
N LEU A 4 73.26 -0.79 -16.21
CA LEU A 4 72.63 0.51 -15.94
C LEU A 4 72.30 1.23 -17.26
N LEU A 5 73.17 1.10 -18.26
CA LEU A 5 72.91 1.59 -19.62
C LEU A 5 71.74 0.84 -20.28
N SER A 6 71.66 -0.49 -20.15
CA SER A 6 70.54 -1.27 -20.72
C SER A 6 69.21 -0.94 -20.05
N ALA A 7 69.19 -0.73 -18.73
CA ALA A 7 67.98 -0.32 -18.00
C ALA A 7 67.51 1.08 -18.43
N PHE A 8 68.44 2.01 -18.60
CA PHE A 8 68.14 3.36 -19.08
C PHE A 8 67.57 3.35 -20.51
N VAL A 9 68.19 2.59 -21.42
CA VAL A 9 67.71 2.43 -22.81
C VAL A 9 66.32 1.80 -22.84
N ALA A 10 66.07 0.76 -22.04
CA ALA A 10 64.74 0.14 -21.95
C ALA A 10 63.67 1.10 -21.41
N ALA A 11 63.99 1.87 -20.37
CA ALA A 11 63.08 2.86 -19.80
C ALA A 11 62.75 3.97 -20.81
N PHE A 12 63.77 4.46 -21.53
CA PHE A 12 63.60 5.47 -22.58
C PHE A 12 62.69 4.97 -23.70
N TRP A 13 62.93 3.77 -24.24
CA TRP A 13 62.07 3.17 -25.27
C TRP A 13 60.66 2.90 -24.76
N GLY A 14 60.49 2.54 -23.49
CA GLY A 14 59.16 2.39 -22.86
C GLY A 14 58.37 3.70 -22.81
N ILE A 15 59.03 4.83 -22.51
CA ILE A 15 58.41 6.16 -22.53
C ILE A 15 58.04 6.55 -23.96
N VAL A 16 58.95 6.35 -24.93
CA VAL A 16 58.70 6.64 -26.35
C VAL A 16 57.51 5.82 -26.86
N ALA A 17 57.46 4.52 -26.58
CA ALA A 17 56.35 3.65 -27.00
C ALA A 17 55.00 4.09 -26.40
N ARG A 18 54.95 4.47 -25.11
CA ARG A 18 53.74 5.00 -24.48
C ARG A 18 53.29 6.31 -25.09
N PHE A 19 54.23 7.22 -25.36
CA PHE A 19 53.94 8.50 -25.99
C PHE A 19 53.44 8.32 -27.43
N SER A 20 54.09 7.47 -28.22
CA SER A 20 53.65 7.13 -29.58
C SER A 20 52.26 6.48 -29.58
N ALA A 21 51.98 5.54 -28.67
CA ALA A 21 50.65 4.92 -28.56
C ALA A 21 49.57 5.94 -28.16
N MET A 22 49.88 6.85 -27.23
CA MET A 22 49.00 7.94 -26.85
C MET A 22 48.72 8.89 -28.01
N PHE A 23 49.77 9.28 -28.74
CA PHE A 23 49.68 10.16 -29.91
C PHE A 23 48.85 9.51 -31.03
N VAL A 24 49.10 8.24 -31.35
CA VAL A 24 48.30 7.49 -32.34
C VAL A 24 46.84 7.41 -31.91
N ARG A 25 46.55 7.18 -30.62
CA ARG A 25 45.16 7.20 -30.12
C ARG A 25 44.51 8.57 -30.25
N ILE A 26 45.24 9.65 -29.98
CA ILE A 26 44.73 11.03 -30.12
C ILE A 26 44.48 11.34 -31.60
N MET A 27 45.44 11.05 -32.47
CA MET A 27 45.30 11.24 -33.91
C MET A 27 44.15 10.43 -34.49
N TRP A 28 44.00 9.18 -34.05
CA TRP A 28 42.86 8.33 -34.44
C TRP A 28 41.53 8.96 -34.02
N LYS A 29 41.42 9.44 -32.77
CA LYS A 29 40.22 10.15 -32.30
C LYS A 29 39.91 11.39 -33.13
N ILE A 30 40.93 12.19 -33.46
CA ILE A 30 40.79 13.40 -34.29
C ILE A 30 40.31 13.02 -35.69
N ILE A 31 40.93 12.01 -36.32
CA ILE A 31 40.53 11.52 -37.64
C ILE A 31 39.08 11.03 -37.61
N THR A 32 38.73 10.18 -36.65
CA THR A 32 37.35 9.68 -36.51
C THR A 32 36.35 10.81 -36.27
N PHE A 33 36.72 11.84 -35.50
CA PHE A 33 35.88 13.02 -35.27
C PHE A 33 35.59 13.76 -36.58
N PHE A 34 36.63 14.09 -37.35
CA PHE A 34 36.46 14.78 -38.63
C PHE A 34 35.69 13.94 -39.65
N VAL A 35 35.98 12.63 -39.73
CA VAL A 35 35.23 11.71 -40.59
C VAL A 35 33.75 11.72 -40.20
N SER A 36 33.42 11.55 -38.90
CA SER A 36 32.03 11.60 -38.44
C SER A 36 31.34 12.92 -38.74
N VAL A 37 32.01 14.06 -38.52
CA VAL A 37 31.45 15.39 -38.85
C VAL A 37 31.18 15.51 -40.35
N VAL A 38 32.15 15.17 -41.19
CA VAL A 38 32.02 15.26 -42.66
C VAL A 38 30.93 14.31 -43.15
N THR A 39 30.92 13.06 -42.69
CA THR A 39 29.89 12.08 -43.06
C THR A 39 28.50 12.53 -42.60
N THR A 40 28.37 13.09 -41.40
CA THR A 40 27.08 13.58 -40.89
C THR A 40 26.57 14.77 -41.71
N GLN A 41 27.46 15.73 -42.02
CA GLN A 41 27.11 16.90 -42.84
C GLN A 41 26.80 16.49 -44.29
N ALA A 42 27.57 15.56 -44.86
CA ALA A 42 27.30 15.01 -46.19
C ALA A 42 25.97 14.25 -46.23
N PHE A 43 25.65 13.47 -45.19
CA PHE A 43 24.37 12.80 -45.07
C PHE A 43 23.21 13.78 -44.91
N HIS A 44 23.36 14.81 -44.08
CA HIS A 44 22.35 15.87 -43.92
C HIS A 44 22.11 16.62 -45.23
N ALA A 45 23.19 16.98 -45.93
CA ALA A 45 23.12 17.60 -47.24
C ALA A 45 22.49 16.66 -48.29
N PHE A 46 22.75 15.36 -48.22
CA PHE A 46 22.12 14.35 -49.07
C PHE A 46 20.60 14.31 -48.84
N LEU A 47 20.16 14.26 -47.57
CA LEU A 47 18.74 14.27 -47.21
C LEU A 47 18.02 15.55 -47.68
N GLN A 48 18.65 16.72 -47.51
CA GLN A 48 18.06 18.00 -47.90
C GLN A 48 18.00 18.19 -49.42
N ASN A 49 19.05 17.78 -50.14
CA ASN A 49 19.16 18.06 -51.58
C ASN A 49 18.57 16.94 -52.45
N ASN A 50 18.42 15.71 -51.93
CA ASN A 50 17.94 14.55 -52.68
C ASN A 50 16.89 13.75 -51.88
N PRO A 51 15.74 14.36 -51.52
CA PRO A 51 14.75 13.71 -50.67
C PRO A 51 14.21 12.40 -51.25
N ASP A 52 14.08 12.28 -52.58
CA ASP A 52 13.57 11.06 -53.22
C ASP A 52 14.59 9.90 -53.16
N GLU A 53 15.87 10.19 -53.37
CA GLU A 53 16.94 9.17 -53.23
C GLU A 53 17.17 8.81 -51.76
N ALA A 54 17.00 9.78 -50.85
CA ALA A 54 16.97 9.52 -49.42
C ALA A 54 15.81 8.61 -49.02
N ALA A 55 14.61 8.82 -49.58
CA ALA A 55 13.46 7.96 -49.36
C ALA A 55 13.71 6.54 -49.89
N LYS A 56 14.29 6.38 -51.09
CA LYS A 56 14.69 5.06 -51.63
C LYS A 56 15.78 4.38 -50.82
N LEU A 57 16.78 5.14 -50.36
CA LEU A 57 17.83 4.62 -49.48
C LEU A 57 17.23 4.19 -48.15
N TRP A 58 16.31 4.98 -47.60
CA TRP A 58 15.58 4.62 -46.39
C TRP A 58 14.74 3.38 -46.61
N GLU A 59 13.94 3.31 -47.67
CA GLU A 59 13.18 2.13 -48.08
C GLU A 59 14.09 0.90 -48.21
N LYS A 60 15.26 1.04 -48.81
CA LYS A 60 16.25 -0.04 -48.96
C LYS A 60 16.86 -0.45 -47.62
N ILE A 61 17.19 0.50 -46.75
CA ILE A 61 17.62 0.20 -45.38
C ILE A 61 16.48 -0.49 -44.64
N THR A 62 15.25 -0.02 -44.76
CA THR A 62 14.14 -0.60 -44.04
C THR A 62 13.77 -1.98 -44.55
N THR A 63 13.83 -2.24 -45.84
CA THR A 63 13.63 -3.58 -46.39
C THR A 63 14.80 -4.49 -46.02
N THR A 64 16.05 -4.05 -46.15
CA THR A 64 17.22 -4.87 -45.80
C THR A 64 17.33 -5.19 -44.30
N PHE A 65 16.89 -4.28 -43.42
CA PHE A 65 17.05 -4.44 -41.96
C PHE A 65 15.74 -4.74 -41.21
N PHE A 66 14.57 -4.41 -41.76
CA PHE A 66 13.26 -4.68 -41.13
C PHE A 66 12.41 -5.73 -41.86
N GLU A 67 12.73 -6.14 -43.09
CA GLU A 67 12.29 -7.46 -43.57
C GLU A 67 13.20 -8.49 -42.92
N ALA A 68 12.70 -9.10 -41.85
CA ALA A 68 13.47 -10.08 -41.12
C ALA A 68 13.78 -11.28 -42.02
N ASP A 69 15.07 -11.59 -42.19
CA ASP A 69 15.53 -12.75 -42.95
C ASP A 69 14.77 -14.01 -42.46
N PRO A 70 14.14 -14.79 -43.35
CA PRO A 70 13.41 -16.00 -42.97
C PRO A 70 14.22 -16.97 -42.10
N VAL A 71 15.54 -17.03 -42.29
CA VAL A 71 16.45 -17.84 -41.47
C VAL A 71 16.60 -17.28 -40.06
N TRP A 72 16.64 -15.95 -39.93
CA TRP A 72 16.68 -15.27 -38.64
C TRP A 72 15.35 -15.43 -37.89
N LEU A 73 14.25 -15.28 -38.60
CA LEU A 73 12.90 -15.52 -38.12
C LEU A 73 12.69 -16.94 -37.60
N GLU A 74 13.14 -17.95 -38.34
CA GLU A 74 13.12 -19.35 -37.91
C GLU A 74 13.97 -19.55 -36.64
N ALA A 75 15.13 -18.88 -36.55
CA ALA A 75 15.97 -18.93 -35.37
C ALA A 75 15.28 -18.30 -34.14
N VAL A 76 14.62 -17.15 -34.31
CA VAL A 76 13.85 -16.47 -33.25
C VAL A 76 12.64 -17.30 -32.82
N GLY A 77 11.92 -17.93 -33.76
CA GLY A 77 10.80 -18.83 -33.45
C GLY A 77 11.23 -20.05 -32.65
N LYS A 78 12.28 -20.75 -33.11
CA LYS A 78 12.89 -21.88 -32.36
C LYS A 78 13.38 -21.44 -30.98
N TYR A 79 13.95 -20.24 -30.92
CA TYR A 79 14.42 -19.64 -29.68
C TYR A 79 13.29 -19.37 -28.69
N MET A 80 12.21 -18.70 -29.12
CA MET A 80 11.03 -18.43 -28.29
C MET A 80 10.39 -19.73 -27.80
N ARG A 81 10.24 -20.73 -28.68
CA ARG A 81 9.75 -22.07 -28.30
C ARG A 81 10.61 -22.73 -27.24
N SER A 82 11.93 -22.62 -27.36
CA SER A 82 12.85 -23.21 -26.38
C SER A 82 12.82 -22.51 -25.01
N LEU A 83 12.29 -21.28 -24.95
CA LEU A 83 12.21 -20.47 -23.73
C LEU A 83 10.87 -20.62 -23.02
N THR A 84 9.78 -20.55 -23.78
CA THR A 84 8.43 -20.49 -23.23
C THR A 84 7.72 -21.84 -23.29
N GLY A 85 8.20 -22.77 -24.12
CA GLY A 85 7.53 -24.03 -24.42
C GLY A 85 6.41 -23.91 -25.48
N PHE A 86 6.08 -22.69 -25.93
CA PHE A 86 5.01 -22.43 -26.90
C PHE A 86 5.57 -22.28 -28.33
N GLU A 87 4.92 -22.89 -29.31
CA GLU A 87 5.18 -22.56 -30.72
C GLU A 87 4.60 -21.17 -31.00
N VAL A 88 5.49 -20.19 -31.21
CA VAL A 88 5.09 -18.89 -31.73
C VAL A 88 5.21 -18.98 -33.24
N ASP A 89 4.08 -18.85 -33.95
CA ASP A 89 4.12 -18.81 -35.40
C ASP A 89 4.84 -17.53 -35.85
N VAL A 90 5.86 -17.71 -36.66
CA VAL A 90 6.72 -16.62 -37.08
C VAL A 90 6.04 -15.77 -38.15
N SER A 91 5.08 -16.32 -38.89
CA SER A 91 4.23 -15.50 -39.76
C SER A 91 3.30 -14.58 -38.97
N ASP A 92 2.89 -14.97 -37.76
CA ASP A 92 2.08 -14.11 -36.91
C ASP A 92 2.91 -12.96 -36.33
N ILE A 93 4.20 -13.21 -36.06
CA ILE A 93 5.14 -12.15 -35.69
C ILE A 93 5.30 -11.16 -36.84
N THR A 94 5.58 -11.59 -38.08
CA THR A 94 5.84 -10.67 -39.18
C THR A 94 4.60 -9.99 -39.74
N THR A 95 3.47 -10.70 -39.80
CA THR A 95 2.21 -10.13 -40.31
C THR A 95 1.50 -9.32 -39.22
N GLY A 96 1.58 -9.77 -37.97
CA GLY A 96 0.98 -9.11 -36.80
C GLY A 96 1.74 -7.89 -36.29
N LEU A 97 3.10 -7.88 -36.27
CA LEU A 97 3.89 -6.73 -35.80
C LEU A 97 3.53 -5.42 -36.51
N PHE A 98 3.10 -5.51 -37.76
CA PHE A 98 2.83 -4.35 -38.62
C PHE A 98 1.34 -4.11 -38.89
N THR A 99 0.43 -4.99 -38.43
CA THR A 99 -1.02 -4.86 -38.70
C THR A 99 -1.85 -4.50 -37.46
N SER A 100 -1.50 -4.97 -36.25
CA SER A 100 -2.12 -4.47 -35.01
C SER A 100 -1.22 -4.67 -33.77
N GLY A 101 -1.10 -3.62 -32.95
CA GLY A 101 -0.36 -3.71 -31.68
C GLY A 101 -1.01 -4.63 -30.65
N GLU A 102 -2.30 -4.94 -30.82
CA GLU A 102 -3.08 -5.82 -29.93
C GLU A 102 -2.66 -7.28 -30.07
N ALA A 103 -2.54 -7.81 -31.29
CA ALA A 103 -2.13 -9.20 -31.54
C ALA A 103 -0.70 -9.45 -31.05
N LEU A 104 0.19 -8.45 -31.22
CA LEU A 104 1.53 -8.49 -30.66
C LEU A 104 1.49 -8.51 -29.13
N GLY A 105 0.67 -7.65 -28.52
CA GLY A 105 0.49 -7.62 -27.08
C GLY A 105 0.06 -8.98 -26.53
N GLU A 106 -0.91 -9.63 -27.18
CA GLU A 106 -1.45 -10.94 -26.81
C GLU A 106 -0.40 -12.05 -26.92
N ALA A 107 0.31 -12.12 -28.05
CA ALA A 107 1.35 -13.12 -28.31
C ALA A 107 2.51 -13.05 -27.30
N PHE A 108 2.80 -11.88 -26.75
CA PHE A 108 3.83 -11.70 -25.73
C PHE A 108 3.31 -11.81 -24.29
N LEU A 109 2.11 -11.30 -24.02
CA LEU A 109 1.54 -11.25 -22.68
C LEU A 109 1.30 -12.65 -22.13
N TYR A 110 0.70 -13.56 -22.90
CA TYR A 110 0.38 -14.90 -22.40
C TYR A 110 1.59 -15.73 -22.00
N PRO A 111 2.65 -15.85 -22.82
CA PRO A 111 3.88 -16.51 -22.38
C PRO A 111 4.48 -15.86 -21.14
N MET A 112 4.45 -14.53 -21.04
CA MET A 112 4.95 -13.80 -19.87
C MET A 112 4.13 -14.09 -18.62
N LEU A 113 2.79 -14.16 -18.73
CA LEU A 113 1.91 -14.56 -17.64
C LEU A 113 2.17 -16.01 -17.22
N ASN A 114 2.49 -16.92 -18.15
CA ASN A 114 2.84 -18.32 -17.84
C ASN A 114 4.15 -18.48 -17.07
N LEU A 115 5.08 -17.53 -17.20
CA LEU A 115 6.30 -17.49 -16.40
C LEU A 115 6.03 -17.06 -14.95
N ILE A 116 4.99 -16.24 -14.76
CA ILE A 116 4.68 -15.59 -13.47
C ILE A 116 3.65 -16.39 -12.68
N LEU A 117 2.60 -16.86 -13.34
CA LEU A 117 1.47 -17.53 -12.71
C LEU A 117 1.74 -19.05 -12.62
N PRO A 118 1.52 -19.67 -11.45
CA PRO A 118 1.61 -21.12 -11.32
C PRO A 118 0.45 -21.81 -12.03
N GLY A 119 0.69 -23.02 -12.55
CA GLY A 119 -0.30 -23.83 -13.25
C GLY A 119 -0.47 -23.50 -14.75
N GLY A 120 0.10 -22.38 -15.22
CA GLY A 120 -0.07 -21.93 -16.59
C GLY A 120 -1.49 -21.43 -16.87
N PHE A 121 -1.59 -20.38 -17.68
CA PHE A 121 -2.82 -19.96 -18.31
C PHE A 121 -3.13 -20.98 -19.42
N THR A 122 -3.84 -22.05 -19.08
CA THR A 122 -4.44 -22.93 -20.09
C THR A 122 -5.71 -22.26 -20.58
N GLU A 123 -5.61 -21.47 -21.65
CA GLU A 123 -6.79 -21.09 -22.43
C GLU A 123 -7.36 -22.35 -23.08
N ALA A 124 -8.20 -23.08 -22.36
CA ALA A 124 -9.30 -23.70 -23.08
C ALA A 124 -10.17 -22.54 -23.58
N GLU A 125 -10.29 -22.34 -24.90
CA GLU A 125 -11.09 -21.27 -25.51
C GLU A 125 -12.45 -21.13 -24.78
N GLY A 126 -12.67 -19.99 -24.11
CA GLY A 126 -13.91 -19.70 -23.37
C GLY A 126 -14.01 -20.28 -21.94
N GLY A 127 -12.96 -20.91 -21.43
CA GLY A 127 -12.87 -21.34 -20.03
C GLY A 127 -12.78 -20.15 -19.08
N LYS A 128 -13.66 -20.08 -18.08
CA LYS A 128 -13.51 -19.09 -17.00
C LYS A 128 -12.16 -19.30 -16.31
N PRO A 129 -11.41 -18.23 -15.96
CA PRO A 129 -10.17 -18.38 -15.21
C PRO A 129 -10.43 -19.25 -13.98
N GLN A 130 -9.74 -20.38 -13.91
CA GLN A 130 -9.90 -21.29 -12.79
C GLN A 130 -9.38 -20.58 -11.53
N GLU A 131 -10.19 -20.56 -10.46
CA GLU A 131 -9.77 -19.98 -9.18
C GLU A 131 -8.59 -20.79 -8.62
N ALA A 132 -7.37 -20.41 -8.99
CA ALA A 132 -6.16 -20.99 -8.45
C ALA A 132 -5.89 -20.36 -7.08
N LYS A 133 -6.11 -21.13 -6.01
CA LYS A 133 -5.64 -20.74 -4.68
C LYS A 133 -4.12 -20.87 -4.64
N LEU A 134 -3.44 -19.75 -4.85
CA LEU A 134 -1.97 -19.66 -4.81
C LEU A 134 -1.44 -20.09 -3.44
N ARG A 135 -0.48 -21.03 -3.44
CA ARG A 135 0.24 -21.49 -2.26
C ARG A 135 1.51 -20.67 -2.09
N PRO A 136 2.05 -20.53 -0.87
CA PRO A 136 3.33 -19.84 -0.64
C PRO A 136 4.49 -20.36 -1.50
N GLN A 137 4.58 -21.68 -1.71
CA GLN A 137 5.63 -22.32 -2.52
C GLN A 137 5.58 -21.89 -4.00
N ASP A 138 4.40 -21.55 -4.51
CA ASP A 138 4.23 -21.17 -5.90
C ASP A 138 4.95 -19.85 -6.21
N GLY A 139 5.12 -18.97 -5.22
CA GLY A 139 5.90 -17.73 -5.36
C GLY A 139 7.39 -17.97 -5.52
N LEU A 140 7.95 -18.97 -4.83
CA LEU A 140 9.35 -19.36 -5.00
C LEU A 140 9.58 -19.96 -6.39
N GLU A 141 8.71 -20.87 -6.82
CA GLU A 141 8.77 -21.48 -8.16
C GLU A 141 8.58 -20.43 -9.27
N GLY A 142 7.65 -19.48 -9.09
CA GLY A 142 7.48 -18.35 -9.99
C GLY A 142 8.72 -17.46 -10.06
N ALA A 143 9.33 -17.14 -8.92
CA ALA A 143 10.58 -16.36 -8.87
C ALA A 143 11.74 -17.08 -9.59
N GLU A 144 11.91 -18.38 -9.36
CA GLU A 144 12.95 -19.20 -10.01
C GLU A 144 12.74 -19.28 -11.53
N ARG A 145 11.51 -19.54 -12.00
CA ARG A 145 11.15 -19.55 -13.42
C ARG A 145 11.42 -18.20 -14.08
N PHE A 146 10.98 -17.11 -13.44
CA PHE A 146 11.20 -15.76 -13.96
C PHE A 146 12.70 -15.40 -13.99
N LEU A 147 13.44 -15.60 -12.89
CA LEU A 147 14.86 -15.29 -12.83
C LEU A 147 15.68 -16.13 -13.82
N GLY A 148 15.40 -17.44 -13.91
CA GLY A 148 16.06 -18.32 -14.87
C GLY A 148 15.82 -17.89 -16.32
N THR A 149 14.57 -17.52 -16.64
CA THR A 149 14.21 -17.04 -17.98
C THR A 149 14.83 -15.68 -18.29
N ASN A 150 14.76 -14.73 -17.35
CA ASN A 150 15.35 -13.40 -17.50
C ASN A 150 16.88 -13.46 -17.65
N LEU A 151 17.58 -14.26 -16.85
CA LEU A 151 19.02 -14.47 -16.98
C LEU A 151 19.37 -15.07 -18.35
N ARG A 152 18.58 -16.04 -18.81
CA ARG A 152 18.78 -16.65 -20.14
C ARG A 152 18.59 -15.62 -21.26
N PHE A 153 17.55 -14.78 -21.18
CA PHE A 153 17.34 -13.66 -22.12
C PHE A 153 18.52 -12.68 -22.13
N GLN A 154 19.00 -12.26 -20.95
CA GLN A 154 20.12 -11.32 -20.85
C GLN A 154 21.41 -11.91 -21.43
N MET A 155 21.70 -13.18 -21.15
CA MET A 155 22.88 -13.87 -21.68
C MET A 155 22.81 -14.02 -23.21
N GLN A 156 21.63 -14.30 -23.75
CA GLN A 156 21.43 -14.45 -25.18
C GLN A 156 21.46 -13.11 -25.92
N ALA A 157 20.85 -12.06 -25.36
CA ALA A 157 20.96 -10.69 -25.88
C ALA A 157 22.43 -10.22 -25.87
N TRP A 158 23.15 -10.50 -24.78
CA TRP A 158 24.58 -10.23 -24.70
C TRP A 158 25.38 -10.98 -25.78
N TRP A 159 25.09 -12.27 -26.01
CA TRP A 159 25.76 -13.05 -27.05
C TRP A 159 25.49 -12.50 -28.45
N LEU A 160 24.25 -12.11 -28.74
CA LEU A 160 23.88 -11.46 -29.99
C LEU A 160 24.60 -10.12 -30.17
N HIS A 161 24.77 -9.36 -29.09
CA HIS A 161 25.58 -8.15 -29.14
C HIS A 161 27.04 -8.47 -29.47
N VAL A 162 27.62 -9.51 -28.88
CA VAL A 162 29.00 -9.93 -29.18
C VAL A 162 29.14 -10.32 -30.66
N LEU A 163 28.23 -11.16 -31.18
CA LEU A 163 28.25 -11.57 -32.59
C LEU A 163 28.02 -10.39 -33.55
N GLY A 164 27.07 -9.52 -33.23
CA GLY A 164 26.79 -8.31 -34.01
C GLY A 164 27.97 -7.34 -34.04
N ASP A 165 28.63 -7.12 -32.91
CA ASP A 165 29.84 -6.29 -32.83
C ASP A 165 31.01 -6.92 -33.61
N MET A 166 31.14 -8.26 -33.58
CA MET A 166 32.16 -8.99 -34.35
C MET A 166 31.92 -8.91 -35.86
N GLN A 167 30.68 -9.10 -36.33
CA GLN A 167 30.34 -9.06 -37.76
C GLN A 167 30.38 -7.64 -38.32
N SER A 168 30.01 -6.64 -37.53
CA SER A 168 29.98 -5.24 -37.95
C SER A 168 31.30 -4.50 -37.78
N PHE A 169 32.35 -5.16 -37.24
CA PHE A 169 33.59 -4.52 -36.80
C PHE A 169 33.33 -3.27 -35.91
N GLY A 170 32.25 -3.28 -35.12
CA GLY A 170 31.86 -2.18 -34.23
C GLY A 170 31.26 -0.95 -34.91
N MET A 171 31.01 -0.96 -36.22
CA MET A 171 30.45 0.20 -36.93
C MET A 171 28.97 0.49 -36.61
N PHE A 172 28.20 -0.51 -36.18
CA PHE A 172 26.75 -0.36 -35.92
C PHE A 172 26.39 -0.15 -34.44
N LYS A 173 27.36 0.22 -33.61
CA LYS A 173 27.16 0.38 -32.16
C LYS A 173 26.13 1.45 -31.78
N SER A 174 25.89 2.46 -32.61
CA SER A 174 24.91 3.53 -32.32
C SER A 174 23.49 3.21 -32.77
N LEU A 175 23.33 2.47 -33.88
CA LEU A 175 22.03 2.08 -34.41
C LEU A 175 21.30 1.07 -33.50
N LYS A 176 22.05 0.22 -32.78
CA LYS A 176 21.48 -0.73 -31.82
C LYS A 176 20.91 -0.08 -30.54
N ASP A 177 21.38 1.11 -30.16
CA ASP A 177 20.92 1.81 -28.94
C ASP A 177 19.65 2.66 -29.22
N LEU A 178 19.34 2.90 -30.50
CA LEU A 178 18.22 3.73 -30.94
C LEU A 178 16.84 3.18 -30.52
N PRO A 179 16.50 1.89 -30.71
CA PRO A 179 15.22 1.35 -30.25
C PRO A 179 15.07 1.41 -28.73
N ASN A 180 16.17 1.20 -27.99
CA ASN A 180 16.17 1.30 -26.54
C ASN A 180 15.92 2.75 -26.10
N ALA A 181 16.60 3.73 -26.71
CA ALA A 181 16.41 5.15 -26.44
C ALA A 181 14.98 5.62 -26.77
N ILE A 182 14.41 5.15 -27.89
CA ILE A 182 13.02 5.40 -28.28
C ILE A 182 12.06 4.80 -27.25
N SER A 183 12.20 3.51 -26.93
CA SER A 183 11.35 2.81 -25.94
C SER A 183 11.36 3.50 -24.57
N TRP A 184 12.52 3.96 -24.11
CA TRP A 184 12.66 4.71 -22.86
C TRP A 184 12.08 6.13 -22.95
N SER A 185 12.27 6.84 -24.06
CA SER A 185 11.76 8.21 -24.24
C SER A 185 10.24 8.27 -24.29
N TYR A 186 9.59 7.23 -24.83
CA TYR A 186 8.13 7.09 -24.82
C TYR A 186 7.58 6.47 -23.52
N GLY A 187 8.43 6.13 -22.55
CA GLY A 187 8.01 5.56 -21.28
C GLY A 187 7.42 4.15 -21.37
N LEU A 188 7.60 3.45 -22.49
CA LEU A 188 7.03 2.11 -22.72
C LEU A 188 7.57 1.08 -21.73
N GLY A 189 8.84 1.20 -21.34
CA GLY A 189 9.43 0.38 -20.28
C GLY A 189 8.71 0.56 -18.95
N TRP A 190 8.46 1.81 -18.53
CA TRP A 190 7.76 2.12 -17.28
C TRP A 190 6.30 1.66 -17.29
N LEU A 191 5.57 1.88 -18.39
CA LEU A 191 4.20 1.42 -18.54
C LEU A 191 4.11 -0.12 -18.50
N SER A 192 5.07 -0.81 -19.13
CA SER A 192 5.16 -2.27 -19.06
C SER A 192 5.37 -2.76 -17.63
N TRP A 193 6.21 -2.08 -16.84
CA TRP A 193 6.37 -2.36 -15.40
C TRP A 193 5.07 -2.19 -14.62
N LEU A 194 4.27 -1.15 -14.93
CA LEU A 194 3.00 -0.91 -14.26
C LEU A 194 1.97 -1.99 -14.57
N VAL A 195 1.85 -2.40 -15.85
CA VAL A 195 0.94 -3.46 -16.29
C VAL A 195 1.36 -4.82 -15.72
N MET A 196 2.64 -5.16 -15.81
CA MET A 196 3.15 -6.44 -15.31
C MET A 196 3.26 -6.50 -13.77
N GLY A 197 3.28 -5.34 -13.10
CA GLY A 197 3.43 -5.27 -11.65
C GLY A 197 2.34 -5.99 -10.87
N VAL A 198 1.11 -6.06 -11.39
CA VAL A 198 0.00 -6.79 -10.74
C VAL A 198 0.21 -8.31 -10.85
N PRO A 199 0.42 -8.91 -12.04
CA PRO A 199 0.81 -10.32 -12.14
C PRO A 199 2.01 -10.69 -11.27
N PHE A 200 3.08 -9.88 -11.26
CA PHE A 200 4.26 -10.14 -10.43
C PHE A 200 3.93 -10.14 -8.94
N ARG A 201 3.14 -9.16 -8.49
CA ARG A 201 2.76 -9.06 -7.08
C ARG A 201 1.92 -10.27 -6.64
N MET A 202 0.88 -10.59 -7.41
CA MET A 202 -0.06 -11.65 -7.07
C MET A 202 0.56 -13.04 -7.25
N GLY A 203 1.29 -13.28 -8.34
CA GLY A 203 1.84 -14.59 -8.70
C GLY A 203 3.16 -14.92 -8.02
N ILE A 204 3.99 -13.91 -7.71
CA ILE A 204 5.34 -14.12 -7.17
C ILE A 204 5.51 -13.45 -5.81
N SER A 205 5.40 -12.12 -5.72
CA SER A 205 5.84 -11.38 -4.53
C SER A 205 5.04 -11.72 -3.27
N GLU A 206 3.71 -11.71 -3.31
CA GLU A 206 2.87 -12.00 -2.15
C GLU A 206 2.98 -13.47 -1.68
N PRO A 207 2.93 -14.50 -2.56
CA PRO A 207 3.15 -15.87 -2.13
C PRO A 207 4.58 -16.09 -1.59
N LEU A 208 5.59 -15.46 -2.19
CA LEU A 208 6.96 -15.53 -1.73
C LEU A 208 7.14 -14.87 -0.36
N GLU A 209 6.49 -13.73 -0.11
CA GLU A 209 6.44 -13.10 1.20
C GLU A 209 5.81 -14.05 2.23
N LYS A 210 4.68 -14.69 1.91
CA LYS A 210 4.06 -15.70 2.78
C LYS A 210 5.00 -16.88 3.05
N TYR A 211 5.75 -17.34 2.04
CA TYR A 211 6.72 -18.42 2.20
C TYR A 211 7.82 -18.03 3.21
N PHE A 212 8.40 -16.84 3.04
CA PHE A 212 9.41 -16.35 3.98
C PHE A 212 8.84 -16.02 5.36
N ASN A 213 7.59 -15.59 5.46
CA ASN A 213 6.91 -15.42 6.74
C ASN A 213 6.70 -16.76 7.46
N MET A 214 6.47 -17.86 6.75
CA MET A 214 6.39 -19.19 7.37
C MET A 214 7.76 -19.69 7.86
N VAL A 215 8.82 -19.41 7.09
CA VAL A 215 10.19 -19.87 7.38
C VAL A 215 10.83 -19.04 8.48
N TYR A 216 10.82 -17.72 8.33
CA TYR A 216 11.51 -16.79 9.23
C TYR A 216 10.63 -16.23 10.34
N ARG A 217 9.29 -16.27 10.17
CA ARG A 217 8.31 -15.73 11.14
C ARG A 217 8.68 -14.33 11.64
N PRO A 218 8.93 -13.37 10.73
CA PRO A 218 9.40 -12.04 11.12
C PRO A 218 8.31 -11.19 11.77
N THR A 219 7.03 -11.61 11.69
CA THR A 219 5.92 -10.89 12.29
C THR A 219 5.93 -11.06 13.80
N GLU A 220 6.36 -10.02 14.49
CA GLU A 220 6.27 -9.93 15.94
C GLU A 220 4.95 -9.28 16.38
N LEU A 221 4.62 -9.40 17.67
CA LEU A 221 3.49 -8.67 18.24
C LEU A 221 3.73 -7.16 18.10
N THR A 222 2.69 -6.41 17.74
CA THR A 222 2.77 -4.95 17.82
C THR A 222 3.03 -4.54 19.27
N ARG A 223 3.64 -3.36 19.47
CA ARG A 223 3.90 -2.80 20.82
C ARG A 223 2.70 -2.94 21.77
N LYS A 224 1.50 -2.59 21.29
CA LYS A 224 0.28 -2.67 22.10
C LYS A 224 -0.09 -4.12 22.43
N GLN A 225 -0.09 -5.01 21.45
CA GLN A 225 -0.39 -6.43 21.68
C GLN A 225 0.60 -7.09 22.63
N LEU A 226 1.87 -6.68 22.58
CA LEU A 226 2.90 -7.15 23.49
C LEU A 226 2.61 -6.73 24.94
N ILE A 227 2.27 -5.45 25.16
CA ILE A 227 1.93 -4.94 26.50
C ILE A 227 0.64 -5.59 27.01
N ASP A 228 -0.41 -5.66 26.19
CA ASP A 228 -1.67 -6.32 26.55
C ASP A 228 -1.43 -7.80 26.92
N ALA A 229 -0.58 -8.51 26.17
CA ALA A 229 -0.23 -9.90 26.46
C ALA A 229 0.55 -10.05 27.77
N ALA A 230 1.46 -9.12 28.08
CA ALA A 230 2.21 -9.13 29.33
C ALA A 230 1.30 -8.84 30.53
N MET A 231 0.44 -7.83 30.41
CA MET A 231 -0.53 -7.45 31.45
C MET A 231 -1.57 -8.55 31.71
N ALA A 232 -1.93 -9.31 30.67
CA ALA A 232 -2.77 -10.50 30.80
C ALA A 232 -2.04 -11.74 31.34
N GLY A 233 -0.72 -11.67 31.54
CA GLY A 233 0.11 -12.77 32.03
C GLY A 233 0.39 -13.87 30.99
N PHE A 234 0.17 -13.60 29.70
CA PHE A 234 0.49 -14.55 28.63
C PHE A 234 1.99 -14.57 28.30
N ILE A 235 2.70 -13.48 28.57
CA ILE A 235 4.16 -13.39 28.46
C ILE A 235 4.76 -12.80 29.75
N PRO A 236 5.97 -13.23 30.17
CA PRO A 236 6.71 -12.59 31.26
C PRO A 236 7.00 -11.11 30.98
N GLU A 237 7.03 -10.29 32.03
CA GLU A 237 7.35 -8.86 31.92
C GLU A 237 8.77 -8.63 31.38
N ASP A 238 9.75 -9.41 31.82
CA ASP A 238 11.14 -9.34 31.33
C ASP A 238 11.23 -9.58 29.81
N ASP A 239 10.44 -10.53 29.29
CA ASP A 239 10.37 -10.84 27.85
C ASP A 239 9.73 -9.68 27.07
N MET A 240 8.70 -9.03 27.63
CA MET A 240 8.13 -7.81 27.05
C MET A 240 9.17 -6.69 26.98
N VAL A 241 9.91 -6.45 28.07
CA VAL A 241 10.95 -5.40 28.12
C VAL A 241 12.03 -5.67 27.07
N GLU A 242 12.52 -6.90 26.96
CA GLU A 242 13.52 -7.25 25.94
C GLU A 242 12.99 -7.04 24.51
N LYS A 243 11.74 -7.45 24.24
CA LYS A 243 11.10 -7.21 22.94
C LYS A 243 10.91 -5.72 22.64
N LEU A 244 10.62 -4.89 23.64
CA LEU A 244 10.58 -3.44 23.46
C LEU A 244 11.97 -2.84 23.21
N ARG A 245 13.04 -3.40 23.78
CA ARG A 245 14.42 -3.02 23.46
C ARG A 245 14.79 -3.36 22.02
N GLU A 246 14.40 -4.54 21.54
CA GLU A 246 14.59 -4.95 20.13
C GLU A 246 13.88 -4.02 19.14
N MET A 247 12.74 -3.44 19.55
CA MET A 247 12.03 -2.39 18.78
C MET A 247 12.69 -0.99 18.87
N GLY A 248 13.73 -0.83 19.69
CA GLY A 248 14.50 0.41 19.83
C GLY A 248 14.04 1.36 20.93
N TYR A 249 13.24 0.92 21.90
CA TYR A 249 12.86 1.73 23.06
C TYR A 249 13.94 1.67 24.15
N ASP A 250 14.28 2.81 24.76
CA ASP A 250 15.12 2.84 25.96
C ASP A 250 14.32 2.55 27.24
N GLU A 251 15.00 2.20 28.33
CA GLU A 251 14.40 1.87 29.64
C GLU A 251 13.43 2.94 30.16
N GLY A 252 13.78 4.22 29.96
CA GLY A 252 12.94 5.34 30.38
C GLY A 252 11.63 5.33 29.60
N LEU A 253 11.70 5.23 28.26
CA LEU A 253 10.51 5.15 27.41
C LEU A 253 9.67 3.89 27.67
N ILE A 254 10.31 2.75 27.91
CA ILE A 254 9.62 1.49 28.26
C ILE A 254 8.75 1.72 29.51
N SER A 255 9.33 2.30 30.57
CA SER A 255 8.59 2.59 31.79
C SER A 255 7.41 3.56 31.56
N VAL A 256 7.60 4.59 30.72
CA VAL A 256 6.53 5.55 30.38
C VAL A 256 5.40 4.85 29.62
N ILE A 257 5.73 4.04 28.62
CA ILE A 257 4.76 3.32 27.78
C ILE A 257 3.95 2.33 28.63
N ILE A 258 4.61 1.55 29.49
CA ILE A 258 3.92 0.63 30.42
C ILE A 258 2.94 1.41 31.31
N ASN A 259 3.39 2.53 31.89
CA ASN A 259 2.54 3.37 32.74
C ASN A 259 1.35 3.99 32.00
N MET A 260 1.47 4.25 30.69
CA MET A 260 0.37 4.74 29.86
C MET A 260 -0.69 3.66 29.61
N GLU A 261 -0.28 2.40 29.42
CA GLU A 261 -1.19 1.29 29.11
C GLU A 261 -1.79 0.62 30.36
N LEU A 262 -1.16 0.75 31.54
CA LEU A 262 -1.70 0.29 32.83
C LEU A 262 -3.06 0.94 33.19
N ASP A 263 -3.47 1.99 32.49
CA ASP A 263 -4.69 2.73 32.77
C ASP A 263 -5.94 2.12 32.10
N THR A 264 -6.30 0.90 32.54
CA THR A 264 -7.38 0.10 31.93
C THR A 264 -8.76 0.33 32.54
N LEU A 265 -8.84 0.89 33.74
CA LEU A 265 -10.12 1.09 34.41
C LEU A 265 -10.97 2.10 33.63
N SER A 266 -12.25 1.80 33.44
CA SER A 266 -13.21 2.78 32.92
C SER A 266 -13.62 3.78 34.01
N ALA A 267 -14.08 4.98 33.63
CA ALA A 267 -14.62 5.95 34.59
C ALA A 267 -15.80 5.39 35.41
N ALA A 268 -16.56 4.45 34.83
CA ALA A 268 -17.66 3.78 35.50
C ALA A 268 -17.19 2.80 36.58
N GLU A 269 -16.09 2.08 36.34
CA GLU A 269 -15.48 1.19 37.34
C GLU A 269 -14.80 1.99 38.45
N LEU A 270 -14.08 3.06 38.09
CA LEU A 270 -13.45 3.96 39.05
C LEU A 270 -14.48 4.57 40.01
N ARG A 271 -15.66 4.92 39.49
CA ARG A 271 -16.79 5.36 40.32
C ARG A 271 -17.23 4.30 41.32
N LYS A 272 -17.35 3.04 40.89
CA LYS A 272 -17.71 1.95 41.82
C LYS A 272 -16.68 1.85 42.94
N PHE A 273 -15.39 1.93 42.61
CA PHE A 273 -14.33 1.91 43.63
C PHE A 273 -14.43 3.07 44.61
N LEU A 274 -14.73 4.26 44.12
CA LEU A 274 -14.94 5.42 44.99
C LEU A 274 -16.18 5.24 45.90
N LEU A 275 -17.29 4.73 45.36
CA LEU A 275 -18.50 4.46 46.14
C LEU A 275 -18.26 3.45 47.26
N TYR A 276 -17.42 2.46 47.02
CA TYR A 276 -17.04 1.46 48.02
C TYR A 276 -15.86 1.90 48.90
N GLY A 277 -15.34 3.11 48.72
CA GLY A 277 -14.21 3.64 49.51
C GLY A 277 -12.89 2.88 49.29
N LEU A 278 -12.72 2.26 48.12
CA LEU A 278 -11.54 1.46 47.77
C LEU A 278 -10.39 2.30 47.18
N GLU A 279 -10.68 3.51 46.69
CA GLU A 279 -9.72 4.42 46.04
C GLU A 279 -9.81 5.83 46.64
N MET A 280 -8.67 6.55 46.72
CA MET A 280 -8.65 7.93 47.22
C MET A 280 -8.85 8.95 46.10
N HIS A 281 -9.28 10.16 46.49
CA HIS A 281 -9.55 11.24 45.54
C HIS A 281 -8.31 11.69 44.74
N ASP A 282 -7.13 11.66 45.37
CA ASP A 282 -5.86 11.99 44.73
C ASP A 282 -5.49 10.97 43.64
N ASP A 283 -5.87 9.70 43.83
CA ASP A 283 -5.63 8.62 42.87
C ASP A 283 -6.48 8.81 41.61
N ILE A 284 -7.73 9.27 41.75
CA ILE A 284 -8.62 9.62 40.63
C ILE A 284 -8.08 10.82 39.84
N THR A 285 -7.55 11.83 40.54
CA THR A 285 -6.91 12.98 39.87
C THR A 285 -5.71 12.51 39.04
N MET A 286 -4.87 11.63 39.59
CA MET A 286 -3.74 11.05 38.86
C MET A 286 -4.19 10.21 37.67
N TRP A 287 -5.27 9.44 37.81
CA TRP A 287 -5.91 8.66 36.74
C TRP A 287 -6.33 9.55 35.55
N TYR A 288 -6.98 10.69 35.80
CA TYR A 288 -7.30 11.64 34.71
C TYR A 288 -6.03 12.28 34.11
N ARG A 289 -5.00 12.55 34.91
CA ARG A 289 -3.72 13.06 34.40
C ARG A 289 -3.01 12.08 33.48
N ARG A 290 -3.06 10.78 33.78
CA ARG A 290 -2.47 9.71 32.93
C ARG A 290 -3.13 9.63 31.56
N ARG A 291 -4.42 9.98 31.46
CA ARG A 291 -5.14 10.14 30.18
C ARG A 291 -4.90 11.47 29.44
N GLY A 292 -4.01 12.31 29.96
CA GLY A 292 -3.62 13.56 29.31
C GLY A 292 -4.45 14.78 29.70
N HIS A 293 -5.31 14.70 30.71
CA HIS A 293 -6.00 15.89 31.22
C HIS A 293 -5.02 16.82 31.98
N PRO A 294 -5.05 18.14 31.75
CA PRO A 294 -4.27 19.10 32.52
C PRO A 294 -4.57 19.02 34.02
N PRO A 295 -3.63 19.36 34.92
CA PRO A 295 -3.80 19.17 36.37
C PRO A 295 -5.07 19.81 36.96
N GLY A 296 -5.43 21.02 36.55
CA GLY A 296 -6.64 21.70 37.04
C GLY A 296 -7.94 21.06 36.51
N GLU A 297 -7.93 20.59 35.26
CA GLU A 297 -9.08 19.89 34.68
C GLU A 297 -9.24 18.50 35.31
N ALA A 298 -8.15 17.75 35.49
CA ALA A 298 -8.14 16.45 36.13
C ALA A 298 -8.71 16.50 37.56
N ALA A 299 -8.32 17.50 38.35
CA ALA A 299 -8.88 17.71 39.69
C ALA A 299 -10.38 18.03 39.66
N SER A 300 -10.81 18.84 38.69
CA SER A 300 -12.24 19.17 38.52
C SER A 300 -13.07 17.95 38.11
N LEU A 301 -12.55 17.13 37.19
CA LEU A 301 -13.19 15.89 36.74
C LEU A 301 -13.25 14.84 37.85
N ALA A 302 -12.16 14.68 38.62
CA ALA A 302 -12.15 13.83 39.80
C ALA A 302 -13.22 14.25 40.82
N TRP A 303 -13.37 15.56 41.04
CA TRP A 303 -14.40 16.11 41.92
C TRP A 303 -15.81 15.84 41.39
N CYS A 304 -16.05 16.07 40.10
CA CYS A 304 -17.34 15.76 39.47
C CYS A 304 -17.69 14.28 39.57
N LEU A 305 -16.73 13.38 39.32
CA LEU A 305 -16.95 11.94 39.41
C LEU A 305 -17.28 11.51 40.85
N ALA A 306 -16.62 12.14 41.84
CA ALA A 306 -16.89 11.90 43.25
C ALA A 306 -18.25 12.42 43.73
N ASP A 307 -18.67 13.55 43.18
CA ASP A 307 -19.94 14.19 43.54
C ASP A 307 -21.15 13.60 42.79
N GLU A 308 -20.94 12.74 41.80
CA GLU A 308 -21.99 12.31 40.88
C GLU A 308 -23.13 11.54 41.55
N GLU A 309 -22.84 10.69 42.53
CA GLU A 309 -23.88 9.99 43.31
C GLU A 309 -24.67 10.97 44.18
N SER A 310 -23.97 11.93 44.80
CA SER A 310 -24.61 13.03 45.52
C SER A 310 -25.48 13.89 44.58
N GLN A 311 -25.07 14.07 43.32
CA GLN A 311 -25.89 14.74 42.30
C GLN A 311 -27.12 13.92 41.94
N SER A 312 -26.99 12.61 41.75
CA SER A 312 -28.11 11.68 41.51
C SER A 312 -29.14 11.75 42.65
N ILE A 313 -28.69 11.68 43.90
CA ILE A 313 -29.57 11.79 45.08
C ILE A 313 -30.25 13.16 45.13
N ARG A 314 -29.52 14.25 44.89
CA ARG A 314 -30.09 15.61 44.84
C ARG A 314 -31.14 15.76 43.74
N GLN A 315 -30.91 15.18 42.57
CA GLN A 315 -31.88 15.16 41.49
C GLN A 315 -33.13 14.35 41.85
N GLN A 316 -32.98 13.21 42.55
CA GLN A 316 -34.12 12.42 43.02
C GLN A 316 -34.94 13.19 44.06
N ILE A 317 -34.29 13.83 45.05
CA ILE A 317 -34.96 14.67 46.05
C ILE A 317 -35.75 15.79 45.35
N ALA A 318 -35.13 16.48 44.39
CA ALA A 318 -35.80 17.55 43.65
C ALA A 318 -36.97 17.05 42.81
N LYS A 319 -36.80 15.91 42.13
CA LYS A 319 -37.87 15.28 41.34
C LYS A 319 -39.06 14.91 42.22
N GLU A 320 -38.81 14.30 43.38
CA GLU A 320 -39.84 13.90 44.33
C GLU A 320 -40.56 15.13 44.92
N ALA A 321 -39.81 16.16 45.30
CA ALA A 321 -40.39 17.42 45.79
C ALA A 321 -41.27 18.10 44.73
N LEU A 322 -40.83 18.11 43.46
CA LEU A 322 -41.62 18.66 42.34
C LEU A 322 -42.85 17.81 42.00
N SER A 323 -42.79 16.49 42.19
CA SER A 323 -43.96 15.60 42.02
C SER A 323 -44.99 15.91 43.10
N ASN A 324 -44.58 15.93 44.38
CA ASN A 324 -45.46 16.28 45.49
C ASN A 324 -46.07 17.68 45.36
N TYR A 325 -45.32 18.62 44.78
CA TYR A 325 -45.88 19.91 44.37
C TYR A 325 -46.93 19.72 43.27
N GLN A 326 -46.64 19.06 42.16
CA GLN A 326 -47.62 18.85 41.08
C GLN A 326 -48.92 18.20 41.56
N ASP A 327 -48.82 17.25 42.49
CA ASP A 327 -49.96 16.52 43.08
C ASP A 327 -50.68 17.29 44.19
N GLU A 328 -50.39 18.59 44.35
CA GLU A 328 -50.96 19.50 45.37
C GLU A 328 -50.75 19.06 46.82
N THR A 329 -49.90 18.06 47.05
CA THR A 329 -49.53 17.59 48.38
C THR A 329 -48.67 18.62 49.10
N PHE A 330 -47.74 19.26 48.37
CA PHE A 330 -46.89 20.35 48.87
C PHE A 330 -47.22 21.70 48.23
N THR A 331 -47.08 22.77 49.03
CA THR A 331 -47.02 24.15 48.54
C THR A 331 -45.64 24.48 47.99
N TRP A 332 -45.53 25.56 47.20
CA TRP A 332 -44.22 25.99 46.68
C TRP A 332 -43.26 26.37 47.82
N ALA A 333 -43.77 27.02 48.88
CA ALA A 333 -42.99 27.37 50.07
C ALA A 333 -42.39 26.14 50.78
N GLN A 334 -43.06 24.98 50.70
CA GLN A 334 -42.54 23.71 51.22
C GLN A 334 -41.60 23.00 50.24
N THR A 335 -41.74 23.24 48.94
CA THR A 335 -40.94 22.61 47.87
C THR A 335 -39.58 23.30 47.71
N GLU A 336 -39.55 24.63 47.81
CA GLU A 336 -38.35 25.44 47.60
C GLU A 336 -37.16 25.07 48.50
N PRO A 337 -37.32 24.75 49.80
CA PRO A 337 -36.22 24.28 50.65
C PRO A 337 -35.54 23.01 50.12
N TYR A 338 -36.31 22.04 49.59
CA TYR A 338 -35.74 20.82 49.02
C TYR A 338 -34.94 21.10 47.74
N LEU A 339 -35.42 22.00 46.88
CA LEU A 339 -34.67 22.44 45.70
C LEU A 339 -33.40 23.22 46.07
N THR A 340 -33.44 23.96 47.18
CA THR A 340 -32.28 24.67 47.74
C THR A 340 -31.25 23.70 48.28
N ALA A 341 -31.70 22.68 49.02
CA ALA A 341 -30.85 21.59 49.51
C ALA A 341 -30.25 20.76 48.37
N ALA A 342 -30.96 20.65 47.23
CA ALA A 342 -30.45 20.07 45.99
C ALA A 342 -29.53 21.01 45.19
N HIS A 343 -29.15 22.17 45.75
CA HIS A 343 -28.26 23.19 45.17
C HIS A 343 -28.73 23.84 43.86
N TYR A 344 -30.03 23.84 43.55
CA TYR A 344 -30.55 24.60 42.42
C TYR A 344 -30.46 26.11 42.67
N LYS A 345 -29.96 26.85 41.68
CA LYS A 345 -29.82 28.31 41.76
C LYS A 345 -31.20 28.97 41.79
N PRO A 346 -31.34 30.19 42.35
CA PRO A 346 -32.61 30.91 42.39
C PRO A 346 -33.32 31.04 41.02
N GLY A 347 -32.57 31.30 39.95
CA GLY A 347 -33.12 31.35 38.59
C GLY A 347 -33.65 30.00 38.10
N GLU A 348 -32.93 28.91 38.34
CA GLU A 348 -33.34 27.54 37.98
C GLU A 348 -34.59 27.13 38.76
N ARG A 349 -34.65 27.44 40.06
CA ARG A 349 -35.84 27.19 40.90
C ARG A 349 -37.08 27.91 40.36
N SER A 350 -36.94 29.14 39.88
CA SER A 350 -38.04 29.90 39.25
C SER A 350 -38.52 29.25 37.93
N LEU A 351 -37.60 28.77 37.10
CA LEU A 351 -37.93 28.05 35.87
C LEU A 351 -38.63 26.72 36.17
N MET A 352 -38.14 25.97 37.16
CA MET A 352 -38.76 24.72 37.61
C MET A 352 -40.17 24.95 38.17
N ARG A 353 -40.38 26.04 38.91
CA ARG A 353 -41.72 26.45 39.36
C ARG A 353 -42.66 26.66 38.19
N THR A 354 -42.25 27.51 37.24
CA THR A 354 -43.04 27.81 36.05
C THR A 354 -43.40 26.54 35.29
N LEU A 355 -42.43 25.64 35.10
CA LEU A 355 -42.67 24.36 34.44
C LEU A 355 -43.65 23.47 35.21
N ALA A 356 -43.55 23.41 36.53
CA ALA A 356 -44.46 22.63 37.37
C ALA A 356 -45.87 23.23 37.38
N ASP A 357 -46.01 24.55 37.44
CA ASP A 357 -47.27 25.27 37.34
C ASP A 357 -47.94 25.02 35.99
N MET A 358 -47.18 25.03 34.89
CA MET A 358 -47.67 24.66 33.56
C MET A 358 -48.18 23.21 33.50
N ARG A 359 -47.54 22.28 34.22
CA ARG A 359 -47.95 20.86 34.26
C ARG A 359 -49.20 20.63 35.09
N ARG A 360 -49.47 21.48 36.08
CA ARG A 360 -50.71 21.45 36.86
C ARG A 360 -51.93 21.89 36.06
N ILE A 361 -51.75 22.70 35.01
CA ILE A 361 -52.86 23.07 34.13
C ILE A 361 -53.45 21.77 33.56
N PRO A 362 -54.71 21.43 33.86
CA PRO A 362 -55.30 20.19 33.40
C PRO A 362 -55.21 20.18 31.88
N LYS A 363 -54.57 19.13 31.34
CA LYS A 363 -54.50 18.96 29.89
C LYS A 363 -55.94 18.96 29.38
N PRO A 364 -56.27 19.75 28.35
CA PRO A 364 -57.60 19.71 27.77
C PRO A 364 -57.92 18.24 27.45
N PRO A 365 -59.16 17.79 27.68
CA PRO A 365 -59.54 16.42 27.39
C PRO A 365 -59.08 16.13 25.97
N LYS A 366 -58.22 15.13 25.82
CA LYS A 366 -57.68 14.74 24.51
C LYS A 366 -58.91 14.39 23.69
N GLU A 367 -59.32 15.28 22.79
CA GLU A 367 -60.40 14.98 21.85
C GLU A 367 -60.05 13.62 21.26
N PRO A 368 -60.97 12.65 21.29
CA PRO A 368 -60.70 11.31 20.80
C PRO A 368 -60.16 11.50 19.40
N THR A 369 -58.85 11.27 19.25
CA THR A 369 -58.18 11.46 17.99
C THR A 369 -58.89 10.48 17.08
N ALA A 370 -59.78 11.00 16.23
CA ALA A 370 -60.48 10.19 15.27
C ALA A 370 -59.36 9.51 14.49
N LEU A 371 -59.18 8.21 14.71
CA LEU A 371 -58.26 7.41 13.92
C LEU A 371 -58.58 7.77 12.47
N PRO A 372 -57.65 8.38 11.72
CA PRO A 372 -57.92 8.79 10.36
C PRO A 372 -58.44 7.55 9.64
N ALA A 373 -59.56 7.69 8.93
CA ALA A 373 -60.28 6.57 8.32
C ALA A 373 -59.40 5.69 7.43
N GLN A 374 -58.24 6.19 6.98
CA GLN A 374 -57.22 5.44 6.25
C GLN A 374 -56.53 4.32 7.07
N GLN A 375 -56.37 4.46 8.39
CA GLN A 375 -55.76 3.39 9.22
C GLN A 375 -56.75 2.26 9.59
N ARG A 376 -58.06 2.43 9.38
CA ARG A 376 -59.03 1.33 9.50
C ARG A 376 -59.03 0.38 8.31
N CYS A 377 -58.57 0.81 7.13
CA CYS A 377 -58.48 -0.07 5.96
C CYS A 377 -57.23 -0.97 5.99
N GLU A 378 -56.10 -0.51 6.49
CA GLU A 378 -54.85 -1.29 6.48
C GLU A 378 -54.80 -2.42 7.53
N LEU A 379 -55.50 -2.28 8.66
CA LEU A 379 -55.57 -3.35 9.68
C LEU A 379 -56.51 -4.51 9.28
N SER A 380 -57.27 -4.39 8.19
CA SER A 380 -58.04 -5.51 7.63
C SER A 380 -57.26 -6.36 6.61
N ASN A 381 -56.14 -5.85 6.07
CA ASN A 381 -55.35 -6.53 5.03
C ASN A 381 -54.06 -7.20 5.54
N ASN A 382 -53.71 -7.07 6.82
CA ASN A 382 -52.47 -7.64 7.36
C ASN A 382 -52.69 -8.88 8.26
N LYS A 383 -53.65 -9.74 7.89
CA LYS A 383 -53.91 -11.04 8.56
C LYS A 383 -53.34 -12.26 7.82
N SER A 384 -52.49 -12.09 6.80
CA SER A 384 -52.16 -13.19 5.88
C SER A 384 -50.72 -13.75 5.94
N TYR A 385 -49.77 -13.18 6.69
CA TYR A 385 -48.38 -13.65 6.60
C TYR A 385 -47.66 -13.73 7.95
N VAL A 386 -48.03 -14.70 8.79
CA VAL A 386 -47.08 -15.37 9.70
C VAL A 386 -47.48 -16.84 9.81
N TRP A 387 -47.10 -17.63 8.79
CA TRP A 387 -46.83 -19.05 8.94
C TRP A 387 -45.48 -19.32 8.30
N GLY A 388 -44.56 -19.86 9.10
CA GLY A 388 -43.36 -20.53 8.60
C GLY A 388 -42.06 -19.77 8.83
N LEU A 389 -41.37 -20.08 9.92
CA LEU A 389 -40.08 -20.77 9.84
C LEU A 389 -39.61 -21.12 11.25
N ALA A 390 -39.86 -22.37 11.62
CA ALA A 390 -38.93 -23.14 12.42
C ALA A 390 -37.92 -23.76 11.46
N ILE A 391 -36.63 -23.60 11.76
CA ILE A 391 -35.53 -24.59 11.77
C ILE A 391 -34.43 -23.99 12.63
#